data_AF-A0A7C3D3G7-F1
#
_entry.id   AF-A0A7C3D3G7-F1
#
_cell.length_a   1.000
_cell.length_b   1.000
_cell.length_c   1.000
_cell.angle_alpha   90.00
_cell.angle_beta   90.00
_cell.angle_gamma   90.00
#
_symmetry.space_group_name_H-M   'P 1'
#
loop_
_entity.id
_entity.type
_entity.pdbx_description
1 polymer ?
#
loop_
_entity_poly.entity_id
_entity_poly.type
_entity_poly.pdbx_seq_one_letter_code
_entity_poly.pdbx_strand_id
1 'polypeptide(L)'
;MMMGWGMGWGLLFMLLFWGVLIALVVLLVRALFPPAGQPPAPPTERDLTAREILDRRFARGEISREEYDLMRETISRSQNR
;
A
#
# COMPACT_ATOMS: atom_id res chain seq x y z
N MET A 1 34.39 -27.12 -29.72
CA MET A 1 33.96 -25.74 -29.38
C MET A 1 32.74 -25.82 -28.48
N MET A 2 32.90 -25.94 -27.15
CA MET A 2 31.77 -25.97 -26.20
C MET A 2 32.14 -25.33 -24.85
N MET A 3 32.75 -24.14 -24.87
CA MET A 3 33.00 -23.33 -23.67
C MET A 3 32.31 -21.98 -23.84
N GLY A 4 31.00 -21.94 -23.61
CA GLY A 4 30.21 -20.71 -23.68
C GLY A 4 28.96 -20.72 -22.81
N TRP A 5 28.41 -21.90 -22.52
CA TRP A 5 27.20 -22.04 -21.71
C TRP A 5 27.41 -21.88 -20.20
N GLY A 6 28.63 -22.05 -19.68
CA GLY A 6 28.90 -21.91 -18.23
C GLY A 6 29.04 -20.47 -17.74
N MET A 7 29.41 -19.52 -18.61
CA MET A 7 29.74 -18.15 -18.19
C MET A 7 28.48 -17.30 -17.92
N GLY A 8 27.39 -17.52 -18.68
CA GLY A 8 26.14 -16.76 -18.50
C GLY A 8 25.37 -17.13 -17.23
N TRP A 9 25.37 -18.42 -16.85
CA TRP A 9 24.71 -18.90 -15.64
C TRP A 9 25.39 -18.39 -14.37
N GLY A 10 26.72 -18.29 -14.37
CA GLY A 10 27.48 -17.71 -13.25
C GLY A 10 27.14 -16.24 -13.02
N LEU A 11 27.05 -15.45 -14.09
CA LEU A 11 26.64 -14.04 -14.02
C LEU A 11 25.19 -13.88 -13.54
N LEU A 12 24.29 -14.74 -14.01
CA LEU A 12 22.88 -14.70 -13.59
C LEU A 12 22.73 -15.03 -12.10
N PHE A 13 23.41 -16.09 -11.61
CA PHE A 13 23.43 -16.43 -10.19
C PHE A 13 24.03 -15.34 -9.33
N MET A 14 25.12 -14.71 -9.80
CA MET A 14 25.75 -13.59 -9.11
C MET A 14 24.77 -12.42 -8.95
N LEU A 15 24.10 -12.01 -10.03
CA LEU A 15 23.12 -10.93 -10.00
C LEU A 15 21.92 -11.27 -9.11
N LEU A 16 21.44 -12.51 -9.17
CA LEU A 16 20.33 -12.98 -8.34
C LEU A 16 20.71 -12.97 -6.86
N PHE A 17 21.91 -13.47 -6.51
CA PHE A 17 22.43 -13.44 -5.16
C PHE A 17 22.53 -12.00 -4.61
N TRP A 18 23.11 -11.08 -5.39
CA TRP A 18 23.17 -9.66 -5.02
C TRP A 18 21.78 -9.02 -4.90
N GLY A 19 20.86 -9.34 -5.82
CA GLY A 19 19.49 -8.85 -5.77
C GLY A 19 18.75 -9.29 -4.51
N VAL A 20 18.88 -10.57 -4.14
CA VAL A 20 18.31 -11.12 -2.90
C VAL A 20 18.97 -10.48 -1.67
N LEU A 21 20.30 -10.35 -1.66
CA LEU A 21 21.02 -9.72 -0.56
C LEU A 21 20.58 -8.28 -0.33
N ILE A 22 20.47 -7.49 -1.40
CA ILE A 22 19.98 -6.10 -1.34
C ILE A 22 18.53 -6.07 -0.86
N ALA A 23 17.67 -6.92 -1.41
CA ALA A 23 16.26 -6.98 -1.00
C ALA A 23 16.11 -7.29 0.49
N LEU A 24 16.91 -8.23 1.01
CA LEU A 24 16.94 -8.59 2.43
C LEU A 24 17.36 -7.40 3.30
N VAL A 25 18.44 -6.70 2.91
CA VAL A 25 18.92 -5.51 3.61
C VAL A 25 17.86 -4.40 3.60
N VAL A 26 17.25 -4.12 2.44
CA VAL A 26 16.18 -3.12 2.32
C VAL A 26 14.99 -3.49 3.20
N LEU A 27 14.59 -4.76 3.24
CA LEU A 27 13.46 -5.21 4.04
C LEU A 27 13.76 -5.06 5.54
N LEU A 28 14.97 -5.42 5.96
CA LEU A 28 15.42 -5.24 7.34
C LEU A 28 15.48 -3.75 7.73
N VAL A 29 16.01 -2.89 6.85
CA VAL A 29 16.03 -1.44 7.05
C VAL A 29 14.62 -0.88 7.12
N ARG A 30 13.69 -1.29 6.25
CA ARG A 30 12.28 -0.85 6.31
C ARG A 30 11.56 -1.33 7.57
N ALA A 31 11.92 -2.50 8.09
CA ALA A 31 11.35 -3.03 9.33
C ALA A 31 11.89 -2.30 10.57
N LEU A 32 13.19 -1.98 10.59
CA LEU A 32 13.84 -1.26 11.68
C LEU A 32 13.60 0.25 11.65
N PHE A 33 13.42 0.81 10.46
CA PHE A 33 13.07 2.20 10.21
C PHE A 33 11.73 2.26 9.47
N PRO A 34 10.60 2.01 10.16
CA PRO A 34 9.29 2.32 9.61
C PRO A 34 9.32 3.79 9.17
N PRO A 35 8.92 4.12 7.94
CA PRO A 35 8.88 5.51 7.50
C PRO A 35 7.96 6.29 8.44
N ALA A 36 8.56 7.08 9.34
CA ALA A 36 7.89 7.79 10.41
C ALA A 36 7.08 9.01 9.92
N GLY A 37 6.59 9.00 8.69
CA GLY A 37 5.99 10.21 8.13
C GLY A 37 5.53 10.14 6.69
N GLN A 38 5.34 8.95 6.09
CA GLN A 38 4.46 8.90 4.93
C GLN A 38 3.05 8.64 5.48
N PRO A 39 2.17 9.67 5.64
CA PRO A 39 0.75 9.36 5.64
C PRO A 39 0.51 8.48 4.41
N PRO A 40 -0.25 7.38 4.53
CA PRO A 40 -0.57 6.55 3.38
C PRO A 40 -0.96 7.50 2.25
N ALA A 41 -0.28 7.36 1.10
CA ALA A 41 -0.52 8.21 -0.06
C ALA A 41 -2.04 8.35 -0.17
N PRO A 42 -2.59 9.58 -0.28
CA PRO A 42 -4.02 9.78 -0.22
C PRO A 42 -4.62 8.77 -1.19
N PRO A 43 -5.45 7.83 -0.70
CA PRO A 43 -6.03 6.82 -1.56
C PRO A 43 -6.57 7.55 -2.78
N THR A 44 -6.09 7.14 -3.96
CA THR A 44 -6.64 7.61 -5.24
C THR A 44 -8.14 7.49 -5.09
N GLU A 45 -8.93 8.47 -5.53
CA GLU A 45 -10.38 8.57 -5.24
C GLU A 45 -11.20 7.28 -5.51
N ARG A 46 -10.62 6.32 -6.25
CA ARG A 46 -11.14 4.97 -6.49
C ARG A 46 -11.07 4.01 -5.28
N ASP A 47 -10.17 4.24 -4.33
CA ASP A 47 -9.92 3.38 -3.14
C ASP A 47 -10.45 3.99 -1.83
N LEU A 48 -10.92 5.25 -1.87
CA LEU A 48 -11.61 5.83 -0.72
C LEU A 48 -12.97 5.15 -0.60
N THR A 49 -13.11 4.32 0.42
CA THR A 49 -14.44 3.78 0.76
C THR A 49 -15.37 4.96 1.06
N ALA A 50 -16.64 4.89 0.65
CA ALA A 50 -17.61 5.98 0.85
C ALA A 50 -17.68 6.48 2.31
N ARG A 51 -17.30 5.61 3.27
CA ARG A 51 -17.17 5.91 4.68
C ARG A 51 -16.03 6.87 5.02
N GLU A 52 -14.86 6.73 4.40
CA GLU A 52 -13.70 7.60 4.66
C GLU A 52 -13.91 9.02 4.10
N ILE A 53 -14.66 9.15 3.00
CA ILE A 53 -15.08 10.45 2.47
C ILE A 53 -16.02 11.13 3.47
N LEU A 54 -16.97 10.38 4.04
CA LEU A 54 -17.91 10.87 5.04
C LEU A 54 -17.18 11.36 6.31
N ASP A 55 -16.26 10.56 6.84
CA ASP A 55 -15.48 10.87 8.04
C ASP A 55 -14.66 12.16 7.85
N ARG A 56 -14.05 12.35 6.66
CA ARG A 56 -13.28 13.58 6.35
C ARG A 56 -14.16 14.83 6.25
N ARG A 57 -15.42 14.71 5.84
CA ARG A 57 -16.35 15.86 5.74
C ARG A 57 -16.97 16.20 7.08
N PHE A 58 -17.26 15.18 7.89
CA PHE A 58 -17.64 15.36 9.29
C PHE A 58 -16.53 16.04 10.11
N ALA A 59 -15.28 15.60 9.96
CA ALA A 59 -14.13 16.23 10.64
C ALA A 59 -13.88 17.68 10.21
N ARG A 60 -14.30 18.05 8.99
CA ARG A 60 -14.27 19.44 8.49
C ARG A 60 -15.48 20.27 8.94
N GLY A 61 -16.46 19.66 9.60
CA GLY A 61 -17.71 20.32 10.01
C GLY A 61 -18.64 20.66 8.84
N GLU A 62 -18.42 20.08 7.65
CA GLU A 62 -19.26 20.31 6.47
C GLU A 62 -20.60 19.56 6.56
N ILE A 63 -20.74 18.61 7.48
CA ILE A 63 -21.89 17.71 7.62
C ILE A 63 -22.28 17.65 9.11
N SER A 64 -23.58 17.76 9.41
CA SER A 64 -24.10 17.61 10.78
C SER A 64 -24.03 16.15 11.25
N ARG A 65 -23.99 15.94 12.57
CA ARG A 65 -23.99 14.58 13.16
C ARG A 65 -25.21 13.75 12.70
N GLU A 66 -26.36 14.39 12.54
CA GLU A 66 -27.60 13.74 12.10
C GLU A 66 -27.48 13.21 10.65
N GLU A 67 -26.88 14.00 9.76
CA GLU A 67 -26.63 13.63 8.37
C GLU A 67 -25.57 12.53 8.26
N TYR A 68 -24.55 12.58 9.12
CA TYR A 68 -23.51 11.55 9.20
C TYR A 68 -24.10 10.17 9.53
N ASP A 69 -24.99 10.10 10.52
CA ASP A 69 -25.59 8.83 10.93
C ASP A 69 -26.50 8.23 9.85
N LEU A 70 -27.29 9.06 9.16
CA LEU A 70 -28.15 8.62 8.04
C LEU A 70 -27.34 8.07 6.85
N MET A 71 -26.23 8.73 6.50
CA MET A 71 -25.36 8.28 5.41
C MET A 71 -24.60 7.01 5.79
N ARG A 72 -24.16 6.89 7.05
CA ARG A 72 -23.49 5.69 7.56
C ARG A 72 -24.39 4.46 7.52
N GLU A 73 -25.66 4.61 7.91
CA GLU A 73 -26.65 3.53 7.84
C GLU A 73 -26.90 3.11 6.38
N THR A 74 -27.03 4.06 5.47
CA THR A 74 -27.25 3.82 4.03
C THR A 74 -26.09 3.05 3.40
N ILE A 75 -24.84 3.43 3.71
CA ILE A 75 -23.63 2.76 3.20
C ILE A 75 -23.50 1.35 3.79
N SER A 76 -23.84 1.13 5.06
CA SER A 76 -23.79 -0.21 5.67
C SER A 76 -24.74 -1.20 5.00
N ARG A 77 -25.90 -0.72 4.51
CA ARG A 77 -26.92 -1.52 3.86
C ARG A 77 -26.52 -1.94 2.44
N SER A 78 -25.64 -1.20 1.77
CA SER A 78 -25.21 -1.50 0.40
C SER A 78 -24.03 -2.46 0.30
N GLN A 79 -23.24 -2.63 1.37
CA GLN A 79 -22.14 -3.62 1.41
C GLN A 79 -22.59 -5.07 1.65
N ASN A 80 -23.86 -5.29 2.04
CA ASN A 80 -24.39 -6.62 2.35
C ASN A 80 -25.21 -7.23 1.19
N ARG A 81 -24.84 -6.93 -0.05
CA ARG A 81 -25.49 -7.46 -1.27
C ARG A 81 -24.43 -7.91 -2.27
#